data_AF-A0A6P6GC53-F1
#
_entry.id   AF-A0A6P6GC53-F1
#
_cell.length_a   1.000
_cell.length_b   1.000
_cell.length_c   1.000
_cell.angle_alpha   90.00
_cell.angle_beta   90.00
_cell.angle_gamma   90.00
#
_symmetry.space_group_name_H-M   'P 1'
#
loop_
_entity.id
_entity.type
_entity.pdbx_description
1 polymer ?
#
loop_
_entity_poly.entity_id
_entity_poly.type
_entity_poly.pdbx_seq_one_letter_code
_entity_poly.pdbx_strand_id
1 'polypeptide(L)'
;MDSNPMFSYIQRRKKVDGEDVNSEKVDGFWKIIQADIPVKEDGRIIGYKNRVEFSGNQRSETQWRMNEYRLNQNDEESNITEVDMWVVCRIYMYRSKGDEEAWDEDWYFSSDDEEIKLS
;
A
#
# COMPACT_ATOMS: atom_id res chain seq x y z
N MET A 1 -9.75 19.11 -12.53
CA MET A 1 -8.52 19.31 -11.75
C MET A 1 -7.99 17.94 -11.41
N ASP A 2 -6.90 17.51 -12.07
CA ASP A 2 -6.23 16.25 -11.74
C ASP A 2 -5.59 16.40 -10.37
N SER A 3 -6.11 15.68 -9.39
CA SER A 3 -5.58 15.70 -8.04
C SER A 3 -4.33 14.84 -8.01
N ASN A 4 -3.16 15.48 -7.99
CA ASN A 4 -1.89 14.76 -7.83
C ASN A 4 -1.93 13.89 -6.56
N PRO A 5 -1.28 12.71 -6.58
CA PRO A 5 -1.18 11.87 -5.40
C PRO A 5 -0.42 12.59 -4.28
N MET A 6 -0.84 12.34 -3.04
CA MET A 6 -0.16 12.81 -1.84
C MET A 6 0.74 11.70 -1.28
N PHE A 7 1.92 12.08 -0.80
CA PHE A 7 2.86 11.15 -0.16
C PHE A 7 3.04 11.51 1.31
N SER A 8 3.10 10.49 2.17
CA SER A 8 3.38 10.65 3.60
C SER A 8 4.29 9.55 4.11
N TYR A 9 5.07 9.86 5.14
CA TYR A 9 5.89 8.89 5.87
C TYR A 9 5.21 8.63 7.21
N ILE A 10 4.92 7.37 7.50
CA ILE A 10 4.27 6.97 8.75
C ILE A 10 5.20 6.02 9.49
N GLN A 11 5.48 6.31 10.75
CA GLN A 11 6.22 5.38 11.59
C GLN A 11 5.29 4.22 11.99
N ARG A 12 5.64 3.00 11.60
CA ARG A 12 4.97 1.78 12.02
C ARG A 12 5.16 1.63 13.54
N ARG A 13 4.06 1.69 14.27
CA ARG A 13 4.07 1.40 15.71
C ARG A 13 4.12 -0.11 15.90
N LYS A 14 4.92 -0.58 16.87
CA LYS A 14 4.77 -1.95 17.36
C LYS A 14 3.37 -2.04 17.97
N LYS A 15 2.54 -2.96 17.47
CA LYS A 15 1.28 -3.29 18.15
C LYS A 15 1.62 -3.68 19.58
N VAL A 16 1.04 -2.98 20.55
CA VAL A 16 0.98 -3.48 21.92
C VAL A 16 -0.25 -4.38 21.99
N ASP A 17 -0.11 -5.57 22.58
CA ASP A 17 -1.23 -6.50 22.71
C ASP A 17 -2.42 -5.81 23.41
N GLY A 18 -3.58 -5.78 22.73
CA GLY A 18 -4.80 -5.15 23.22
C GLY A 18 -5.04 -3.71 22.75
N GLU A 19 -4.17 -3.11 21.93
CA GLU A 19 -4.43 -1.81 21.31
C GLU A 19 -5.49 -1.95 20.20
N ASP A 20 -6.66 -1.34 20.40
CA ASP A 20 -7.68 -1.24 19.37
C ASP A 20 -7.22 -0.25 18.31
N VAL A 21 -6.87 -0.78 17.13
CA VAL A 21 -6.39 0.01 15.99
C VAL A 21 -7.52 0.70 15.23
N ASN A 22 -8.79 0.50 15.63
CA ASN A 22 -9.89 1.29 15.11
C ASN A 22 -9.86 2.69 15.72
N SER A 23 -9.33 3.64 14.95
CA SER A 23 -9.43 5.06 15.26
C SER A 23 -10.91 5.49 15.22
N GLU A 24 -11.58 5.51 16.38
CA GLU A 24 -12.95 6.03 16.57
C GLU A 24 -13.13 7.49 16.09
N LYS A 25 -12.07 8.16 15.64
CA LYS A 25 -12.07 9.56 15.16
C LYS A 25 -12.27 9.71 13.65
N VAL A 26 -12.31 8.63 12.87
CA VAL A 26 -12.50 8.69 11.41
C VAL A 26 -13.82 8.02 11.04
N ASP A 27 -14.62 8.68 10.18
CA ASP A 27 -15.92 8.18 9.70
C ASP A 27 -15.75 7.09 8.61
N GLY A 28 -14.96 6.05 8.92
CA GLY A 28 -14.70 4.94 8.01
C GLY A 28 -13.45 4.15 8.36
N PHE A 29 -13.06 3.25 7.46
CA PHE A 29 -11.94 2.33 7.65
C PHE A 29 -11.26 1.98 6.32
N TRP A 30 -9.97 1.66 6.40
CA TRP A 30 -9.19 1.15 5.28
C TRP A 30 -9.32 -0.37 5.19
N LYS A 31 -9.68 -0.87 4.01
CA LYS A 31 -9.72 -2.30 3.68
C LYS A 31 -8.53 -2.67 2.83
N ILE A 32 -7.87 -3.78 3.14
CA ILE A 32 -6.85 -4.37 2.26
C ILE A 32 -7.53 -4.96 1.04
N ILE A 33 -7.11 -4.50 -0.14
CA ILE A 33 -7.48 -5.10 -1.44
C ILE A 33 -6.45 -6.16 -1.82
N GLN A 34 -5.17 -5.80 -1.70
CA GLN A 34 -4.07 -6.66 -2.08
C GLN A 34 -2.92 -6.44 -1.09
N ALA A 35 -2.36 -7.52 -0.58
CA ALA A 35 -1.27 -7.48 0.39
C ALA A 35 0.04 -7.93 -0.27
N ASP A 36 1.14 -7.43 0.26
CA ASP A 36 2.50 -7.92 -0.01
C ASP A 36 2.85 -8.05 -1.50
N ILE A 37 2.41 -7.07 -2.29
CA ILE A 37 2.79 -6.97 -3.71
C ILE A 37 4.29 -6.65 -3.76
N PRO A 38 5.13 -7.44 -4.44
CA PRO A 38 6.55 -7.17 -4.53
C PRO A 38 6.82 -5.88 -5.28
N VAL A 39 7.73 -5.07 -4.75
CA VAL A 39 8.29 -3.89 -5.42
C VAL A 39 9.71 -4.23 -5.84
N LYS A 40 9.98 -4.13 -7.14
CA LYS A 40 11.24 -4.55 -7.73
C LYS A 40 11.98 -3.39 -8.37
N GLU A 41 13.30 -3.45 -8.32
CA GLU A 41 14.22 -2.62 -9.08
C GLU A 41 15.25 -3.57 -9.71
N ASP A 42 15.46 -3.47 -11.02
CA ASP A 42 16.33 -4.36 -11.80
C ASP A 42 16.10 -5.87 -11.54
N GLY A 43 14.83 -6.27 -11.42
CA GLY A 43 14.42 -7.66 -11.15
C GLY A 43 14.62 -8.13 -9.71
N ARG A 44 15.19 -7.30 -8.84
CA ARG A 44 15.37 -7.61 -7.41
C ARG A 44 14.26 -6.99 -6.57
N ILE A 45 13.71 -7.77 -5.64
CA ILE A 45 12.72 -7.26 -4.67
C ILE A 45 13.43 -6.34 -3.66
N ILE A 46 13.07 -5.06 -3.69
CA ILE A 46 13.56 -4.04 -2.76
C ILE A 46 12.57 -3.77 -1.62
N GLY A 47 11.31 -4.19 -1.79
CA GLY A 47 10.26 -3.98 -0.82
C GLY A 47 8.95 -4.64 -1.23
N TYR A 48 7.93 -4.32 -0.47
CA TYR A 48 6.57 -4.77 -0.71
C TYR A 48 5.61 -3.61 -0.54
N LYS A 49 4.43 -3.72 -1.15
CA LYS A 49 3.35 -2.77 -0.92
C LYS A 49 2.02 -3.47 -0.65
N ASN A 50 1.23 -2.87 0.22
CA ASN A 50 -0.18 -3.18 0.41
C ASN A 50 -1.01 -2.15 -0.34
N ARG A 51 -2.02 -2.60 -1.09
CA ARG A 51 -3.09 -1.75 -1.61
C ARG A 51 -4.26 -1.79 -0.68
N VAL A 52 -4.71 -0.61 -0.28
CA VAL A 52 -5.90 -0.44 0.54
C VAL A 52 -6.86 0.57 -0.06
N GLU A 53 -8.14 0.41 0.25
CA GLU A 53 -9.21 1.31 -0.16
C GLU A 53 -10.03 1.74 1.04
N PHE A 54 -10.41 3.02 1.06
CA PHE A 54 -11.17 3.58 2.15
C PHE A 54 -12.67 3.34 1.94
N SER A 55 -13.33 2.88 2.99
CA SER A 55 -14.78 2.72 3.06
C SER A 55 -15.34 3.59 4.17
N GLY A 56 -16.42 4.31 3.90
CA GLY A 56 -17.15 5.05 4.94
C GLY A 56 -17.84 4.13 5.96
N ASN A 57 -18.33 4.68 7.07
CA ASN A 57 -18.96 3.92 8.17
C ASN A 57 -20.21 3.10 7.76
N GLN A 58 -20.93 3.52 6.72
CA GLN A 58 -22.05 2.74 6.15
C GLN A 58 -21.63 1.79 5.02
N ARG A 59 -20.33 1.47 4.93
CA ARG A 59 -19.73 0.70 3.82
C ARG A 59 -19.93 1.38 2.47
N SER A 60 -20.11 2.70 2.44
CA SER A 60 -20.12 3.47 1.21
C SER A 60 -18.75 3.38 0.55
N GLU A 61 -18.72 2.87 -0.68
CA GLU A 61 -17.53 2.86 -1.51
C GLU A 61 -17.05 4.29 -1.71
N THR A 62 -15.74 4.49 -1.65
CA THR A 62 -15.12 5.78 -1.93
C THR A 62 -14.06 5.59 -2.99
N GLN A 63 -13.68 6.69 -3.64
CA GLN A 63 -12.65 6.69 -4.65
C GLN A 63 -11.23 6.76 -4.06
N TRP A 64 -11.09 6.74 -2.74
CA TRP A 64 -9.82 6.89 -2.06
C TRP A 64 -9.07 5.57 -1.98
N ARG A 65 -7.88 5.55 -2.58
CA ARG A 65 -6.94 4.45 -2.48
C ARG A 65 -5.63 4.90 -1.87
N MET A 66 -4.93 3.92 -1.29
CA MET A 66 -3.59 4.09 -0.80
C MET A 66 -2.75 2.86 -1.14
N ASN A 67 -1.52 3.12 -1.56
CA ASN A 67 -0.46 2.12 -1.55
C ASN A 67 0.44 2.40 -0.35
N GLU A 68 0.56 1.45 0.57
CA GLU A 68 1.49 1.47 1.70
C GLU A 68 2.73 0.65 1.32
N TYR A 69 3.89 1.30 1.24
CA TYR A 69 5.16 0.70 0.85
C TYR A 69 6.01 0.42 2.09
N ARG A 70 6.61 -0.77 2.13
CA ARG A 70 7.55 -1.23 3.16
C ARG A 70 8.82 -1.73 2.51
N LEU A 71 9.96 -1.49 3.16
CA LEU A 71 11.23 -2.09 2.77
C LEU A 71 11.19 -3.62 2.97
N ASN A 72 11.99 -4.32 2.18
CA ASN A 72 12.24 -5.74 2.36
C ASN A 72 13.18 -5.89 3.56
N GLN A 73 12.61 -6.14 4.73
CA GLN A 73 13.38 -6.44 5.93
C GLN A 73 14.06 -7.79 5.73
N ASN A 74 15.38 -7.86 5.91
CA ASN A 74 16.04 -9.16 6.03
C ASN A 74 15.51 -9.81 7.31
N ASP A 75 15.08 -11.07 7.25
CA ASP A 75 14.42 -11.82 8.34
C ASP A 75 15.24 -11.97 9.63
N GLU A 76 16.44 -11.40 9.70
CA GLU A 76 17.24 -11.36 10.91
C GLU A 76 16.76 -10.21 11.81
N GLU A 77 15.97 -10.55 12.83
CA GLU A 77 15.45 -9.63 13.87
C GLU A 77 16.54 -8.72 14.48
N SER A 78 17.81 -9.13 14.42
CA SER A 78 18.97 -8.37 14.89
C SER A 78 19.35 -7.16 14.03
N ASN A 79 18.77 -7.00 12.84
CA ASN A 79 19.15 -5.96 11.86
C ASN A 79 18.04 -4.95 11.55
N ILE A 80 16.94 -4.93 12.31
CA ILE A 80 15.87 -3.93 12.13
C ILE A 80 16.42 -2.55 12.49
N THR A 81 16.54 -1.69 11.48
CA THR A 81 17.00 -0.31 11.64
C THR A 81 15.83 0.64 11.90
N GLU A 82 16.13 1.88 12.31
CA GLU A 82 15.11 2.94 12.44
C GLU A 82 14.34 3.16 11.12
N VAL A 83 14.99 2.97 9.97
CA VAL A 83 14.39 3.13 8.63
C VAL A 83 13.33 2.05 8.37
N ASP A 84 13.55 0.82 8.83
CA ASP A 84 12.59 -0.29 8.69
C ASP A 84 11.29 -0.08 9.47
N MET A 85 11.29 0.89 10.39
CA MET A 85 10.12 1.30 11.15
C MET A 85 9.26 2.32 10.41
N TRP A 86 9.63 2.76 9.21
CA TRP A 86 8.83 3.70 8.42
C TRP A 86 8.14 2.98 7.26
N VAL A 87 6.93 3.43 6.94
CA VAL A 87 6.24 3.13 5.70
C VAL A 87 6.01 4.40 4.92
N VAL A 88 6.01 4.28 3.59
CA VAL A 88 5.64 5.38 2.70
C VAL A 88 4.22 5.11 2.20
N CYS A 89 3.33 6.07 2.34
CA CYS A 89 1.96 5.96 1.85
C CYS A 89 1.76 6.91 0.67
N ARG A 90 1.37 6.38 -0.49
CA ARG A 90 0.87 7.15 -1.64
C ARG A 90 -0.66 7.12 -1.61
N ILE A 91 -1.29 8.27 -1.44
CA ILE A 91 -2.74 8.43 -1.28
C ILE A 91 -3.29 9.17 -2.50
N TYR A 92 -4.37 8.68 -3.08
CA TYR A 92 -4.94 9.25 -4.29
C TYR A 92 -6.44 8.95 -4.41
N MET A 93 -7.11 9.72 -5.28
CA MET A 93 -8.48 9.44 -5.70
C MET A 93 -8.50 9.02 -7.17
N TYR A 94 -9.18 7.93 -7.49
CA TYR A 94 -9.47 7.55 -8.89
C TYR A 94 -10.81 8.13 -9.35
N ARG A 95 -10.94 8.55 -10.61
CA ARG A 95 -12.20 9.16 -11.09
C ARG A 95 -13.20 8.13 -11.63
N SER A 96 -12.71 7.03 -12.15
CA SER A 96 -13.48 5.91 -12.67
C SER A 96 -12.66 4.63 -12.58
N LYS A 97 -13.28 3.45 -12.73
CA LYS A 97 -12.55 2.19 -12.76
C LYS A 97 -11.47 2.14 -13.84
N GLY A 98 -11.67 2.81 -14.98
CA GLY A 98 -10.63 2.90 -16.03
C GLY A 98 -9.44 3.78 -15.65
N ASP A 99 -9.61 4.74 -14.74
CA ASP A 99 -8.50 5.53 -14.22
C ASP A 99 -7.67 4.77 -13.19
N GLU A 100 -8.25 3.76 -12.52
CA GLU A 100 -7.53 2.93 -11.56
C GLU A 100 -6.30 2.25 -12.20
N GLU A 101 -6.45 1.77 -13.43
CA GLU A 101 -5.39 1.11 -14.20
C GLU A 101 -4.32 2.11 -14.68
N ALA A 102 -4.72 3.34 -15.03
CA ALA A 102 -3.82 4.36 -15.54
C ALA A 102 -2.88 4.97 -14.47
N TRP A 103 -3.31 5.02 -13.21
CA TRP A 103 -2.51 5.58 -12.11
C TRP A 103 -1.61 4.55 -11.40
N ASP A 104 -1.74 3.30 -11.82
CA ASP A 104 -1.13 2.14 -11.21
C ASP A 104 -0.14 1.48 -12.17
N GLU A 105 0.82 2.27 -12.64
CA GLU A 105 1.94 1.84 -13.48
C GLU A 105 2.63 0.59 -12.89
N ASP A 106 2.77 0.55 -11.56
CA ASP A 106 3.30 -0.59 -10.82
C ASP A 106 2.54 -1.92 -11.03
N TRP A 107 1.22 -1.89 -11.31
CA TRP A 107 0.43 -3.11 -11.58
C TRP A 107 0.76 -3.68 -12.95
N TYR A 108 0.92 -2.81 -13.95
CA TYR A 108 1.28 -3.20 -15.31
C TYR A 108 2.62 -3.94 -15.32
N PHE A 109 3.63 -3.42 -14.60
CA PHE A 109 4.92 -4.09 -14.43
C PHE A 109 4.84 -5.43 -13.67
N SER A 110 3.84 -5.62 -12.80
CA SER A 110 3.63 -6.88 -12.09
C SER A 110 2.94 -7.95 -12.93
N SER A 111 2.09 -7.56 -13.90
CA SER A 111 1.41 -8.48 -14.81
C SER A 111 2.35 -9.07 -15.87
N ASP A 112 3.32 -8.30 -16.36
CA ASP A 112 4.32 -8.79 -17.33
C ASP A 112 5.23 -9.88 -16.74
N ASP A 113 5.48 -9.87 -15.43
CA ASP A 113 6.24 -10.90 -14.72
C ASP A 113 5.49 -12.24 -14.58
N GLU A 114 4.16 -12.26 -14.70
CA GLU A 114 3.39 -13.52 -14.75
C GLU A 114 3.48 -14.18 -16.14
N GLU A 115 3.68 -13.39 -17.21
CA GLU A 115 3.79 -13.90 -18.58
C GLU A 115 5.10 -14.69 -18.81
N ILE A 116 6.14 -14.45 -18.00
CA ILE A 116 7.44 -15.14 -18.06
C ILE A 116 7.38 -16.58 -17.47
N LYS A 117 6.28 -17.00 -16.84
CA LYS A 117 6.14 -18.37 -16.30
C LYS A 117 5.49 -19.39 -17.24
N LEU A 118 5.13 -19.00 -18.47
CA LEU A 118 4.43 -19.85 -19.43
C LEU A 118 5.22 -20.15 -20.74
N SER A 119 6.53 -19.88 -20.79
CA SER A 119 7.41 -20.32 -21.89
C SER A 119 8.11 -21.63 -21.60
#